data_AF-A0A538B3C5-F1
#
_entry.id   AF-A0A538B3C5-F1
#
_cell.length_a   1.000
_cell.length_b   1.000
_cell.length_c   1.000
_cell.angle_alpha   90.00
_cell.angle_beta   90.00
_cell.angle_gamma   90.00
#
_symmetry.space_group_name_H-M   'P 1'
#
loop_
_entity.id
_entity.type
_entity.pdbx_description
1 polymer ?
#
loop_
_entity_poly.entity_id
_entity_poly.type
_entity_poly.pdbx_seq_one_letter_code
_entity_poly.pdbx_strand_id
1 'polypeptide(L)'
;MDFQEALSRYGFIPAQERPSRGSETYVARPTGFLTYSVHVYEDGTALFTWEFAITDYLQEHGMQLGSGEALNVYLYPVEDDRGPQDADWLTHAIEKAETQLRSVDLTAA
;
A
#
# COMPACT_ATOMS: atom_id res chain seq x y z
N MET A 1 -9.70 12.24 15.46
CA MET A 1 -9.42 10.81 15.29
C MET A 1 -7.93 10.67 15.46
N ASP A 2 -7.48 9.79 16.36
CA ASP A 2 -6.06 9.52 16.54
C ASP A 2 -5.51 8.64 15.40
N PHE A 3 -4.20 8.67 15.17
CA PHE A 3 -3.54 7.89 14.14
C PHE A 3 -3.77 6.37 14.30
N GLN A 4 -3.77 5.84 15.53
CA GLN A 4 -4.04 4.42 15.79
C GLN A 4 -5.50 4.04 15.51
N GLU A 5 -6.44 4.94 15.79
CA GLU A 5 -7.83 4.76 15.39
C GLU A 5 -7.95 4.74 13.86
N ALA A 6 -7.19 5.59 13.16
CA ALA A 6 -7.18 5.65 11.70
C ALA A 6 -6.66 4.36 11.08
N LEU A 7 -5.53 3.84 11.58
CA LEU A 7 -5.00 2.53 11.19
C LEU A 7 -6.07 1.44 11.35
N SER A 8 -6.73 1.39 12.50
CA SER A 8 -7.77 0.40 12.79
C SER A 8 -8.96 0.51 11.84
N ARG A 9 -9.41 1.74 11.54
CA ARG A 9 -10.53 2.00 10.61
C ARG A 9 -10.23 1.52 9.19
N TYR A 10 -9.00 1.67 8.72
CA TYR A 10 -8.57 1.20 7.40
C TYR A 10 -8.16 -0.27 7.39
N GLY A 11 -8.34 -1.00 8.51
CA GLY A 11 -8.07 -2.43 8.59
C GLY A 11 -6.58 -2.77 8.65
N PHE A 12 -5.73 -1.83 9.05
CA PHE A 12 -4.32 -2.09 9.29
C PHE A 12 -4.13 -2.95 10.54
N ILE A 13 -3.27 -3.96 10.41
CA ILE A 13 -2.85 -4.83 11.50
C ILE A 13 -1.32 -4.85 11.59
N PRO A 14 -0.72 -5.06 12.77
CA PRO A 14 0.73 -5.20 12.89
C PRO A 14 1.26 -6.35 12.02
N ALA A 15 2.28 -6.07 11.20
CA ALA A 15 2.88 -7.05 10.29
C ALA A 15 3.82 -8.04 10.99
N GLN A 16 4.33 -7.67 12.16
CA GLN A 16 5.22 -8.47 13.01
C GLN A 16 4.85 -8.28 14.48
N GLU A 17 5.07 -9.30 15.32
CA GLU A 17 4.88 -9.20 16.77
C GLU A 17 5.95 -8.33 17.46
N ARG A 18 7.08 -8.04 16.77
CA ARG A 18 8.15 -7.16 17.27
C ARG A 18 8.57 -6.15 16.18
N PRO A 19 8.85 -4.89 16.56
CA PRO A 19 9.34 -3.89 15.64
C PRO A 19 10.67 -4.32 15.02
N SER A 20 10.78 -4.21 13.70
CA SER A 20 12.01 -4.45 12.96
C SER A 20 12.70 -3.10 12.72
N ARG A 21 14.00 -3.00 13.04
CA ARG A 21 14.84 -1.81 12.79
C ARG A 21 14.29 -0.47 13.32
N GLY A 22 13.60 -0.49 14.47
CA GLY A 22 13.12 0.73 15.13
C GLY A 22 11.84 1.34 14.52
N SER A 23 11.13 0.60 13.65
CA SER A 23 9.81 1.00 13.17
C SER A 23 8.79 -0.12 13.37
N GLU A 24 7.57 0.26 13.77
CA GLU A 24 6.42 -0.64 13.77
C GLU A 24 5.79 -0.61 12.38
N THR A 25 5.64 -1.78 11.76
CA THR A 25 5.02 -1.89 10.44
C THR A 25 3.61 -2.42 10.60
N TYR A 26 2.65 -1.73 10.00
CA TYR A 26 1.27 -2.15 9.89
C TYR A 26 0.92 -2.43 8.43
N VAL A 27 0.08 -3.42 8.20
CA VAL A 27 -0.36 -3.84 6.85
C VAL A 27 -1.87 -3.94 6.77
N ALA A 28 -2.44 -3.50 5.65
CA ALA A 28 -3.85 -3.72 5.31
C ALA A 28 -3.94 -4.35 3.91
N ARG A 29 -4.96 -5.17 3.69
CA ARG A 29 -5.22 -5.81 2.39
C ARG A 29 -6.64 -5.52 1.94
N PRO A 30 -6.91 -4.34 1.33
CA PRO A 30 -8.24 -3.97 0.87
C PRO A 30 -8.79 -4.90 -0.22
N THR A 31 -7.90 -5.56 -0.99
CA THR A 31 -8.28 -6.58 -1.98
C THR A 31 -7.30 -7.76 -1.94
N GLY A 32 -7.56 -8.81 -2.74
CA GLY A 32 -6.64 -9.93 -2.90
C GLY A 32 -5.32 -9.58 -3.60
N PHE A 33 -5.23 -8.41 -4.23
CA PHE A 33 -4.09 -7.99 -5.04
C PHE A 33 -3.37 -6.75 -4.49
N LEU A 34 -4.04 -5.97 -3.65
CA LEU A 34 -3.53 -4.70 -3.12
C LEU A 34 -3.16 -4.85 -1.65
N THR A 35 -1.94 -4.51 -1.31
CA THR A 35 -1.46 -4.42 0.08
C THR A 35 -1.00 -3.00 0.37
N TYR A 36 -1.50 -2.42 1.46
CA TYR A 36 -1.00 -1.17 2.03
C TYR A 36 -0.05 -1.48 3.17
N SER A 37 1.03 -0.71 3.29
CA SER A 37 1.97 -0.77 4.39
C SER A 37 2.19 0.61 4.99
N VAL A 38 2.20 0.69 6.31
CA VAL A 38 2.55 1.89 7.07
C VAL A 38 3.69 1.57 8.01
N HIS A 39 4.81 2.28 7.87
CA HIS A 39 5.93 2.23 8.80
C HIS A 39 5.83 3.40 9.76
N VAL A 40 5.73 3.11 11.05
CA VAL A 40 5.60 4.08 12.13
C VAL A 40 6.94 4.21 12.83
N TYR A 41 7.47 5.42 12.94
CA TYR A 41 8.79 5.70 13.51
C TYR A 41 8.67 6.40 14.87
N GLU A 42 9.69 6.24 15.72
CA GLU A 42 9.72 6.87 17.06
C GLU A 42 9.79 8.41 17.01
N ASP A 43 10.15 9.00 15.87
CA ASP A 43 10.25 10.46 15.66
C ASP A 43 8.90 11.15 15.41
N GLY A 44 7.79 10.41 15.49
CA GLY A 44 6.43 10.92 15.23
C GLY A 44 6.07 11.00 13.75
N THR A 45 6.92 10.51 12.85
CA THR A 45 6.62 10.39 11.42
C THR A 45 6.17 8.98 11.06
N ALA A 46 5.53 8.87 9.90
CA ALA A 46 5.14 7.61 9.28
C ALA A 46 5.41 7.64 7.77
N LEU A 47 5.62 6.45 7.19
CA LEU A 47 5.77 6.23 5.76
C LEU A 47 4.65 5.30 5.30
N PHE A 48 3.84 5.76 4.35
CA PHE A 48 2.82 4.97 3.67
C PHE A 48 3.32 4.53 2.30
N THR A 49 3.16 3.25 2.00
CA THR A 49 3.44 2.66 0.70
C THR A 49 2.40 1.61 0.34
N TRP A 50 2.34 1.22 -0.93
CA TRP A 50 1.43 0.20 -1.42
C TRP A 50 2.11 -0.70 -2.44
N GLU A 51 1.63 -1.92 -2.54
CA GLU A 51 2.03 -2.88 -3.56
C GLU A 51 0.80 -3.51 -4.21
N PHE A 52 0.85 -3.71 -5.52
CA PHE A 52 -0.21 -4.34 -6.27
C PHE A 52 0.32 -5.53 -7.08
N ALA A 53 -0.21 -6.72 -6.82
CA ALA A 53 0.11 -7.96 -7.51
C ALA A 53 -0.49 -7.97 -8.93
N ILE A 54 0.14 -7.22 -9.85
CA ILE A 54 -0.39 -7.00 -11.20
C ILE A 54 -0.45 -8.28 -12.02
N THR A 55 0.53 -9.19 -11.87
CA THR A 55 0.51 -10.47 -12.59
C THR A 55 -0.73 -11.28 -12.20
N ASP A 56 -0.97 -11.47 -10.90
CA ASP A 56 -2.12 -12.22 -10.40
C ASP A 56 -3.45 -11.54 -10.76
N TYR A 57 -3.52 -10.21 -10.64
CA TYR A 57 -4.70 -9.45 -11.03
C TYR A 57 -5.04 -9.63 -12.51
N LEU A 58 -4.07 -9.44 -13.41
CA LEU A 58 -4.29 -9.59 -14.85
C LEU A 58 -4.66 -11.04 -15.21
N GLN A 59 -4.01 -12.01 -14.56
CA GLN A 59 -4.31 -13.43 -14.77
C GLN A 59 -5.76 -13.77 -14.37
N GLU A 60 -6.26 -13.26 -13.24
CA GLU A 60 -7.67 -13.43 -12.84
C GLU A 60 -8.63 -12.78 -13.85
N HIS A 61 -8.18 -11.74 -14.56
CA HIS A 61 -8.94 -11.04 -15.59
C HIS A 61 -8.71 -11.59 -17.02
N GLY A 62 -8.10 -12.78 -17.15
CA GLY A 62 -7.90 -13.44 -18.45
C GLY A 62 -6.83 -12.81 -19.34
N MET A 63 -5.96 -11.99 -18.77
CA MET A 63 -4.82 -11.37 -19.44
C MET A 63 -3.51 -11.98 -18.94
N GLN A 64 -2.54 -12.11 -19.84
CA GLN A 64 -1.21 -12.60 -19.47
C GLN A 64 -0.19 -11.46 -19.53
N LEU A 65 0.50 -11.22 -18.42
CA LEU A 65 1.66 -10.35 -18.40
C LEU A 65 2.88 -11.18 -18.85
N GLY A 66 3.42 -10.86 -20.02
CA GLY A 66 4.64 -11.50 -20.52
C GLY A 66 5.88 -10.98 -19.80
N SER A 67 6.67 -11.88 -19.21
CA SER A 67 8.00 -11.58 -18.68
C SER A 67 9.01 -12.57 -19.26
N GLY A 68 10.23 -12.11 -19.52
CA GLY A 68 11.34 -12.97 -19.95
C GLY A 68 11.80 -13.96 -18.88
N GLU A 69 11.43 -13.73 -17.61
CA GLU A 69 11.68 -14.61 -16.47
C GLU A 69 10.40 -14.76 -15.62
N ALA A 70 10.21 -15.94 -15.02
CA ALA A 70 9.04 -16.29 -14.20
C ALA A 70 9.10 -15.65 -12.80
N LEU A 71 9.13 -14.32 -12.75
CA LEU A 71 9.08 -13.56 -11.51
C LEU A 71 7.68 -12.98 -11.30
N ASN A 72 7.24 -12.99 -10.04
CA ASN A 72 6.04 -12.26 -9.63
C ASN A 72 6.34 -10.77 -9.79
N VAL A 73 5.59 -10.12 -10.69
CA VAL A 73 5.73 -8.69 -10.97
C VAL A 73 4.70 -7.94 -10.13
N TYR A 74 5.16 -6.88 -9.47
CA TYR A 74 4.33 -6.03 -8.63
C TYR A 74 4.46 -4.58 -9.09
N LEU A 75 3.39 -3.81 -8.90
CA LEU A 75 3.43 -2.36 -9.00
C LEU A 75 3.63 -1.77 -7.61
N TYR A 76 4.37 -0.67 -7.58
CA TYR A 76 4.63 0.15 -6.39
C TYR A 76 4.43 1.62 -6.77
N PRO A 77 4.22 2.54 -5.80
CA PRO A 77 4.34 3.96 -6.08
C PRO A 77 5.77 4.28 -6.53
N VAL A 78 5.92 5.31 -7.37
CA VAL A 78 7.26 5.81 -7.74
C VAL A 78 7.95 6.43 -6.52
N GLU A 79 7.19 7.09 -5.67
CA GLU A 79 7.64 7.69 -4.41
C GLU A 79 6.66 7.34 -3.29
N ASP A 80 7.18 6.81 -2.19
CA ASP A 80 6.40 6.57 -0.97
C ASP A 80 5.97 7.90 -0.33
N ASP A 81 4.82 7.90 0.33
CA ASP A 81 4.32 9.11 1.00
C ASP A 81 4.82 9.12 2.45
N ARG A 82 5.54 10.15 2.87
CA ARG A 82 6.01 10.33 4.26
C ARG A 82 5.31 11.52 4.87
N GLY A 83 4.78 11.36 6.08
CA GLY A 83 4.11 12.43 6.80
C GLY A 83 4.09 12.24 8.31
N PRO A 84 3.34 13.09 9.02
CA PRO A 84 3.13 12.94 10.45
C PRO A 84 2.28 11.71 10.75
N GLN A 85 2.40 11.16 11.97
CA GLN A 85 1.45 10.19 12.53
C GLN A 85 0.12 10.87 12.83
N ASP A 86 -0.63 11.14 11.77
CA ASP A 86 -1.87 11.90 11.79
C ASP A 86 -2.93 11.18 10.96
N ALA A 87 -4.19 11.25 11.42
CA ALA A 87 -5.30 10.57 10.77
C ALA A 87 -5.63 11.17 9.41
N ASP A 88 -5.60 12.49 9.27
CA ASP A 88 -5.93 13.18 8.01
C ASP A 88 -4.85 12.92 6.96
N TRP A 89 -3.57 12.90 7.36
CA TRP A 89 -2.48 12.49 6.48
C TRP A 89 -2.67 11.06 5.95
N LEU A 90 -2.96 10.09 6.83
CA LEU A 90 -3.16 8.69 6.41
C LEU A 90 -4.35 8.56 5.44
N THR A 91 -5.46 9.23 5.74
CA THR A 91 -6.63 9.27 4.85
C THR A 91 -6.25 9.81 3.48
N HIS A 92 -5.57 10.96 3.43
CA HIS A 92 -5.16 11.57 2.17
C HIS A 92 -4.18 10.68 1.38
N ALA A 93 -3.23 10.02 2.05
CA ALA A 93 -2.28 9.11 1.41
C ALA A 93 -2.99 7.92 0.74
N ILE A 94 -4.00 7.35 1.40
CA ILE A 94 -4.82 6.27 0.84
C ILE A 94 -5.65 6.78 -0.35
N GLU A 95 -6.32 7.91 -0.21
CA GLU A 95 -7.13 8.51 -1.28
C GLU A 95 -6.29 8.81 -2.54
N LYS A 96 -5.07 9.32 -2.34
CA LYS A 96 -4.10 9.56 -3.41
C LYS A 96 -3.70 8.25 -4.11
N ALA A 97 -3.38 7.20 -3.37
CA ALA A 97 -3.04 5.89 -3.94
C ALA A 97 -4.20 5.30 -4.73
N GLU A 98 -5.42 5.33 -4.19
CA GLU A 98 -6.59 4.82 -4.90
C GLU A 98 -6.92 5.65 -6.15
N THR A 99 -6.77 6.97 -6.10
CA THR A 99 -6.94 7.84 -7.25
C THR A 99 -5.93 7.51 -8.35
N GLN A 100 -4.67 7.31 -7.98
CA GLN A 100 -3.61 6.90 -8.90
C GLN A 100 -3.91 5.55 -9.55
N LEU A 101 -4.29 4.53 -8.77
CA LEU A 101 -4.63 3.21 -9.30
C LEU A 101 -5.85 3.25 -10.22
N ARG A 102 -6.88 4.03 -9.86
CA ARG A 102 -8.09 4.23 -10.70
C ARG A 102 -7.81 4.99 -11.99
N SER A 103 -6.75 5.79 -12.04
CA SER A 103 -6.38 6.55 -13.24
C SER A 103 -5.75 5.69 -14.35
N VAL A 104 -5.37 4.45 -14.05
CA VAL A 104 -4.79 3.52 -15.03
C VAL A 104 -5.90 2.94 -15.89
N ASP A 105 -6.07 3.49 -17.09
CA ASP A 105 -6.92 2.94 -18.14
C ASP A 105 -6.04 2.35 -19.24
N LEU A 106 -6.05 1.02 -19.37
CA LEU A 106 -5.26 0.29 -20.38
C LEU A 106 -5.75 0.53 -21.82
N THR A 107 -6.86 1.25 -22.00
CA THR A 107 -7.43 1.58 -23.31
C THR A 107 -7.21 3.04 -23.72
N ALA A 108 -6.73 3.90 -22.81
CA ALA A 108 -6.59 5.33 -23.03
C ALA A 108 -5.34 5.75 -23.84
N ALA A 109 -4.75 4.82 -24.61
CA ALA A 109 -3.53 5.04 -25.40
C ALA A 109 -3.80 5.64 -26.79
#